data_AF-A0A1J3K4R7-F1
#
_entry.id   AF-A0A1J3K4R7-F1
#
_cell.length_a   1.000
_cell.length_b   1.000
_cell.length_c   1.000
_cell.angle_alpha   90.00
_cell.angle_beta   90.00
_cell.angle_gamma   90.00
#
_symmetry.space_group_name_H-M   'P 1'
#
loop_
_entity.id
_entity.type
_entity.pdbx_description
1 polymer ?
#
loop_
_entity_poly.entity_id
_entity_poly.type
_entity_poly.pdbx_seq_one_letter_code
_entity_poly.pdbx_strand_id
1 'polypeptide(L)'
;PISFSWLNMRRILLWCGQDEDISSVAQKFLLFAIPDLFLLSLLHPLRVYLRTQNITLPVTYSTAVSVLLHVPLNFLLVVKLEMGVAGVAIAMVLTNLNLVVL
;
A
#
# COMPACT_ATOMS: atom_id res chain seq x y z
N PRO A 1 1.76 15.66 -5.37
CA PRO A 1 3.24 15.76 -5.26
C PRO A 1 3.92 14.38 -5.20
N ILE A 2 3.53 13.52 -4.23
CA ILE A 2 4.15 12.20 -4.04
C ILE A 2 3.92 11.27 -5.24
N SER A 3 2.69 11.21 -5.78
CA SER A 3 2.36 10.42 -6.96
C SER A 3 3.18 10.82 -8.20
N PHE A 4 3.44 12.13 -8.38
CA PHE A 4 4.27 12.62 -9.49
C PHE A 4 5.74 12.18 -9.35
N SER A 5 6.26 12.18 -8.12
CA SER A 5 7.59 11.61 -7.83
C SER A 5 7.62 10.11 -8.11
N TRP A 6 6.57 9.37 -7.73
CA TRP A 6 6.45 7.93 -7.97
C TRP A 6 6.39 7.57 -9.45
N LEU A 7 5.78 8.40 -10.30
CA LEU A 7 5.79 8.23 -11.76
C LEU A 7 7.21 8.36 -12.37
N ASN A 8 8.11 9.10 -11.71
CA ASN A 8 9.47 9.33 -12.17
C ASN A 8 10.53 8.58 -11.33
N MET A 9 10.11 7.66 -10.44
CA MET A 9 11.00 7.05 -9.45
C MET A 9 12.18 6.32 -10.08
N ARG A 10 11.98 5.61 -11.21
CA ARG A 10 13.10 4.96 -11.92
C ARG A 10 14.23 5.94 -12.25
N ARG A 11 13.90 7.13 -12.76
CA ARG A 11 14.91 8.14 -13.12
C ARG A 11 15.60 8.69 -11.89
N ILE A 12 14.84 8.93 -10.82
CA ILE A 12 15.37 9.42 -9.55
C ILE A 12 16.36 8.39 -8.96
N LEU A 13 15.99 7.11 -8.94
CA LEU A 13 16.85 6.04 -8.41
C LEU A 13 18.12 5.84 -9.26
N LEU A 14 18.00 5.89 -10.59
CA LEU A 14 19.16 5.84 -11.47
C LEU A 14 20.10 7.03 -11.23
N TRP A 15 19.56 8.23 -10.98
CA TRP A 15 20.37 9.40 -10.61
C TRP A 15 21.07 9.24 -9.26
N CYS A 16 20.48 8.49 -8.33
CA CYS A 16 21.11 8.11 -7.06
C CYS A 16 22.16 6.99 -7.22
N GLY A 17 22.39 6.46 -8.43
CA GLY A 17 23.35 5.40 -8.68
C GLY A 17 22.83 3.98 -8.41
N GLN A 18 21.51 3.79 -8.34
CA GLN A 18 20.92 2.45 -8.18
C GLN A 18 20.95 1.64 -9.47
N ASP A 19 21.01 0.31 -9.34
CA ASP A 19 20.91 -0.60 -10.48
C ASP A 19 19.59 -0.45 -11.23
N GLU A 20 19.64 -0.70 -12.54
CA GLU A 20 18.50 -0.54 -13.44
C GLU A 20 17.37 -1.53 -13.11
N ASP A 21 17.71 -2.77 -12.79
CA ASP A 21 16.73 -3.81 -12.44
C ASP A 21 15.98 -3.47 -11.16
N ILE A 22 16.70 -3.04 -10.12
CA ILE A 22 16.10 -2.63 -8.83
C ILE A 22 15.20 -1.41 -9.05
N SER A 23 15.66 -0.44 -9.82
CA SER A 23 14.92 0.78 -10.13
C SER A 23 13.64 0.49 -10.93
N SER A 24 13.67 -0.49 -11.83
CA SER A 24 12.52 -0.96 -12.60
C SER A 24 11.47 -1.65 -11.72
N VAL A 25 11.91 -2.54 -10.82
CA VAL A 25 11.03 -3.24 -9.88
C VAL A 25 10.38 -2.24 -8.91
N ALA A 26 11.15 -1.30 -8.37
CA ALA A 26 10.64 -0.25 -7.49
C ALA A 26 9.60 0.63 -8.20
N GLN A 27 9.86 1.05 -9.45
CA GLN A 27 8.90 1.78 -10.26
C GLN A 27 7.60 1.01 -10.44
N LYS A 28 7.68 -0.29 -10.77
CA LYS A 28 6.50 -1.14 -10.95
C LYS A 28 5.67 -1.19 -9.66
N PHE A 29 6.32 -1.44 -8.51
CA PHE A 29 5.63 -1.44 -7.22
C PHE A 29 4.88 -0.13 -6.96
N LEU A 30 5.58 1.00 -7.14
CA LEU A 30 5.02 2.31 -6.85
C LEU A 30 3.84 2.69 -7.76
N LEU A 31 3.88 2.31 -9.04
CA LEU A 31 2.76 2.54 -9.96
C LEU A 31 1.48 1.87 -9.48
N PHE A 32 1.56 0.61 -9.03
CA PHE A 32 0.42 -0.12 -8.50
C PHE A 32 0.01 0.35 -7.09
N ALA A 33 0.92 0.98 -6.34
CA ALA A 33 0.65 1.55 -5.03
C ALA A 33 0.05 2.98 -5.09
N ILE A 34 -0.05 3.64 -6.25
CA ILE A 34 -0.61 5.01 -6.36
C ILE A 34 -2.01 5.13 -5.72
N PRO A 35 -2.97 4.20 -5.93
CA PRO A 35 -4.29 4.29 -5.30
C PRO A 35 -4.21 4.28 -3.77
N ASP A 36 -3.18 3.64 -3.21
CA ASP A 36 -2.95 3.56 -1.76
C ASP A 36 -2.74 4.95 -1.14
N LEU A 37 -2.08 5.86 -1.87
CA LEU A 37 -1.85 7.23 -1.40
C LEU A 37 -3.17 7.95 -1.10
N PHE A 38 -4.22 7.69 -1.88
CA PHE A 38 -5.54 8.26 -1.63
C PHE A 38 -6.17 7.66 -0.37
N LEU A 39 -6.14 6.33 -0.23
CA LEU A 39 -6.68 5.65 0.96
C LEU A 39 -5.98 6.10 2.24
N LEU A 40 -4.65 6.17 2.22
CA LEU A 40 -3.85 6.63 3.35
C LEU A 40 -4.14 8.10 3.70
N SER A 41 -4.39 8.96 2.71
CA SER A 41 -4.75 10.36 2.97
C SER A 41 -6.05 10.52 3.77
N LEU A 42 -6.97 9.55 3.67
CA LEU A 42 -8.21 9.51 4.45
C LEU A 42 -8.01 8.79 5.78
N LEU A 43 -7.33 7.64 5.77
CA LEU A 43 -7.13 6.80 6.94
C LEU A 43 -6.29 7.44 8.04
N HIS A 44 -5.22 8.15 7.67
CA HIS A 44 -4.30 8.74 8.65
C HIS A 44 -5.00 9.79 9.53
N PRO A 45 -5.68 10.81 8.98
CA PRO A 45 -6.42 11.77 9.79
C PRO A 45 -7.53 11.13 10.63
N LEU A 46 -8.31 10.21 10.04
CA LEU A 46 -9.40 9.52 10.74
C LEU A 46 -8.88 8.74 11.95
N ARG A 47 -7.78 8.00 11.77
CA ARG A 47 -7.15 7.21 12.83
C ARG A 47 -6.63 8.11 13.95
N VAL A 48 -6.02 9.25 13.61
CA VAL A 48 -5.55 10.21 14.62
C VAL A 48 -6.73 10.83 15.37
N TYR A 49 -7.76 11.27 14.65
CA TYR A 49 -8.97 11.84 15.25
C TYR A 49 -9.62 10.89 16.27
N LEU A 50 -9.90 9.65 15.86
CA LEU A 50 -10.51 8.63 16.73
C LEU A 50 -9.62 8.30 17.93
N ARG A 51 -8.30 8.23 17.74
CA ARG A 51 -7.35 8.04 18.84
C ARG A 51 -7.38 9.19 19.84
N THR A 52 -7.47 10.45 19.39
CA THR A 52 -7.57 11.60 20.31
C THR A 52 -8.86 11.61 21.12
N GLN A 53 -9.93 10.99 20.61
CA GLN A 53 -11.20 10.79 21.31
C GLN A 53 -11.21 9.53 22.19
N ASN A 54 -10.09 8.81 22.32
CA ASN A 54 -9.98 7.50 22.97
C ASN A 54 -10.87 6.40 22.37
N ILE A 55 -11.33 6.55 21.13
CA ILE A 55 -12.14 5.56 20.42
C ILE A 55 -11.22 4.69 19.55
N THR A 56 -10.54 3.72 20.18
CA THR A 56 -9.53 2.88 19.49
C THR A 56 -10.03 1.47 19.16
N LEU A 57 -11.08 0.98 19.82
CA LEU A 57 -11.59 -0.38 19.62
C LEU A 57 -12.03 -0.66 18.18
N PRO A 58 -12.84 0.20 17.51
CA PRO A 58 -13.28 -0.06 16.14
C PRO A 58 -12.10 -0.14 15.16
N VAL A 59 -11.17 0.82 15.26
CA VAL A 59 -9.97 0.87 14.42
C VAL A 59 -9.08 -0.34 14.66
N THR A 60 -8.98 -0.82 15.91
CA THR A 60 -8.19 -2.00 16.25
C THR A 60 -8.80 -3.27 15.64
N TYR A 61 -10.13 -3.40 15.72
CA TYR A 61 -10.84 -4.53 15.13
C TYR A 61 -10.71 -4.54 13.60
N SER A 62 -10.97 -3.42 12.93
CA SER A 62 -10.86 -3.32 11.47
C SER A 62 -9.43 -3.56 10.99
N THR A 63 -8.42 -3.09 11.74
CA THR A 63 -7.01 -3.37 11.46
C THR A 63 -6.69 -4.86 11.61
N ALA A 64 -7.16 -5.51 12.68
CA ALA A 64 -6.93 -6.94 12.91
C ALA A 64 -7.52 -7.80 11.79
N VAL A 65 -8.77 -7.54 11.39
CA VAL A 65 -9.41 -8.24 10.27
C VAL A 65 -8.67 -7.98 8.96
N SER A 66 -8.27 -6.73 8.70
CA SER A 66 -7.54 -6.36 7.47
C SER A 66 -6.19 -7.07 7.36
N VAL A 67 -5.45 -7.22 8.47
CA VAL A 67 -4.18 -7.95 8.50
C VAL A 67 -4.39 -9.46 8.29
N LEU A 68 -5.43 -10.04 8.90
CA LEU A 68 -5.76 -11.46 8.68
C LEU A 68 -6.12 -11.73 7.22
N LEU A 69 -6.81 -10.81 6.55
CA LEU A 69 -7.12 -10.90 5.13
C LEU A 69 -5.92 -10.59 4.23
N HIS A 70 -4.94 -9.83 4.70
CA HIS A 70 -3.74 -9.49 3.92
C HIS A 70 -2.94 -10.73 3.53
N VAL A 71 -2.71 -11.66 4.46
CA VAL A 71 -1.92 -12.88 4.21
C VAL A 71 -2.48 -13.73 3.05
N PRO A 72 -3.76 -14.15 3.05
CA PRO A 72 -4.32 -14.92 1.94
C PRO A 72 -4.41 -14.12 0.65
N LEU A 73 -4.70 -12.81 0.70
CA LEU A 73 -4.70 -11.94 -0.49
C LEU A 73 -3.31 -11.89 -1.13
N ASN A 74 -2.27 -11.73 -0.31
CA ASN A 74 -0.89 -11.68 -0.79
C ASN A 74 -0.50 -13.01 -1.44
N PHE A 75 -0.79 -14.14 -0.77
CA PHE A 75 -0.55 -15.46 -1.35
C PHE A 75 -1.30 -15.66 -2.69
N LEU A 76 -2.57 -15.29 -2.76
CA LEU A 76 -3.37 -15.40 -3.97
C LEU A 76 -2.79 -14.54 -5.11
N LEU A 77 -2.57 -13.25 -4.87
CA LEU A 77 -2.13 -12.31 -5.90
C LEU A 77 -0.70 -12.56 -6.36
N VAL A 78 0.20 -12.94 -5.44
CA VAL A 78 1.62 -13.15 -5.76
C VAL A 78 1.87 -14.54 -6.33
N VAL A 79 1.36 -15.59 -5.67
CA VAL A 79 1.68 -16.98 -6.00
C VAL A 79 0.71 -17.57 -7.02
N LYS A 80 -0.60 -17.40 -6.82
CA LYS A 80 -1.60 -18.02 -7.70
C LYS A 80 -1.83 -17.25 -8.99
N LEU A 81 -1.80 -15.92 -8.93
CA LEU A 81 -1.96 -15.06 -10.12
C LEU A 81 -0.62 -14.63 -10.73
N GLU A 82 0.51 -15.08 -10.17
CA GLU A 82 1.87 -14.83 -10.67
C GLU A 82 2.18 -13.34 -10.91
N MET A 83 1.52 -12.43 -10.18
CA MET A 83 1.66 -10.98 -10.40
C MET A 83 2.97 -10.42 -9.81
N GLY A 84 3.71 -11.22 -9.04
CA GLY A 84 4.95 -10.84 -8.39
C GLY A 84 4.80 -9.57 -7.54
N VAL A 85 5.71 -8.61 -7.73
CA VAL A 85 5.75 -7.35 -6.96
C VAL A 85 4.51 -6.47 -7.16
N ALA A 86 3.85 -6.54 -8.33
CA ALA A 86 2.59 -5.84 -8.54
C ALA A 86 1.46 -6.44 -7.68
N GLY A 87 1.46 -7.76 -7.49
CA GLY A 87 0.53 -8.45 -6.60
C GLY A 87 0.66 -7.99 -5.15
N VAL A 88 1.89 -7.76 -4.68
CA VAL A 88 2.16 -7.23 -3.33
C VAL A 88 1.57 -5.82 -3.18
N ALA A 89 1.78 -4.94 -4.17
CA ALA A 89 1.25 -3.58 -4.14
C ALA A 89 -0.30 -3.56 -4.14
N ILE A 90 -0.93 -4.40 -4.96
CA ILE A 90 -2.40 -4.51 -5.00
C ILE A 90 -2.94 -5.10 -3.69
N ALA A 91 -2.28 -6.11 -3.12
CA ALA A 91 -2.64 -6.66 -1.82
C ALA A 91 -2.63 -5.59 -0.73
N MET A 92 -1.63 -4.69 -0.75
CA MET A 92 -1.54 -3.56 0.16
C MET A 92 -2.71 -2.59 0.00
N VAL A 93 -3.03 -2.20 -1.24
CA VAL A 93 -4.18 -1.32 -1.55
C VAL A 93 -5.49 -1.94 -1.05
N LEU A 94 -5.72 -3.23 -1.31
CA LEU A 94 -6.94 -3.93 -0.89
C LEU A 94 -7.03 -4.04 0.65
N THR A 95 -5.91 -4.25 1.33
CA THR A 95 -5.89 -4.28 2.79
C THR A 95 -6.23 -2.92 3.39
N ASN A 96 -5.70 -1.82 2.84
CA ASN A 96 -6.07 -0.49 3.30
C ASN A 96 -7.51 -0.14 2.94
N LEU A 97 -8.02 -0.61 1.81
CA LEU A 97 -9.43 -0.46 1.44
C LEU A 97 -10.34 -1.18 2.44
N ASN A 98 -10.02 -2.42 2.82
CA ASN A 98 -10.76 -3.17 3.82
C ASN A 98 -10.82 -2.42 5.16
N LEU A 99 -9.73 -1.77 5.56
CA LEU A 99 -9.68 -0.98 6.80
C LEU A 99 -10.60 0.26 6.74
N VAL A 100 -10.80 0.85 5.58
CA VAL A 100 -11.74 1.97 5.38
C VAL A 100 -13.20 1.49 5.45
N VAL A 101 -13.47 0.30 4.94
CA VAL A 101 -14.84 -0.25 4.78
C VAL A 101 -15.37 -0.88 6.08
N LEU A 102 -14.49 -1.47 6.90
CA LEU A 102 -14.80 -2.12 8.20
C LEU A 102 -14.77 -1.14 9.37
#